data_AF-Q42468-F1
#
_entry.id   AF-Q42468-F1
#
_cell.length_a   1.000
_cell.length_b   1.000
_cell.length_c   1.000
_cell.angle_alpha   90.00
_cell.angle_beta   90.00
_cell.angle_gamma   90.00
#
_symmetry.space_group_name_H-M   'P 1'
#
loop_
_entity.id
_entity.type
_entity.pdbx_description
1 polymer ?
#
loop_
_entity_poly.entity_id
_entity_poly.type
_entity_poly.pdbx_seq_one_letter_code
_entity_poly.pdbx_strand_id
1 'polypeptide(L)'
;MKFCTMFLVVLALASLLLTPSTIMAQQCGSQARGRLCGNGLCCSQWGYCGSTAAYCGAGCQSQCKSTAASATDTTTTANQSTAKSDPAGGAN
;
A
#
# COMPACT_ATOMS: atom_id res chain seq x y z
N MET A 1 24.48 -44.18 10.54
CA MET A 1 24.67 -43.37 9.32
C MET A 1 23.35 -42.89 8.70
N LYS A 2 22.37 -43.78 8.44
CA LYS A 2 21.07 -43.43 7.80
C LYS A 2 20.10 -42.59 8.66
N PHE A 3 20.15 -42.73 9.99
CA PHE A 3 19.33 -41.93 10.91
C PHE A 3 19.83 -40.49 11.05
N CYS A 4 21.14 -40.27 10.90
CA CYS A 4 21.73 -38.94 10.89
C CYS A 4 21.33 -38.19 9.62
N THR A 5 21.35 -38.86 8.46
CA THR A 5 20.86 -38.27 7.19
C THR A 5 19.37 -37.97 7.23
N MET A 6 18.54 -38.77 7.91
CA MET A 6 17.12 -38.46 8.09
C MET A 6 16.90 -37.21 8.96
N PHE A 7 17.60 -37.09 10.09
CA PHE A 7 17.51 -35.89 10.94
C PHE A 7 17.96 -34.62 10.22
N LEU A 8 19.03 -34.70 9.44
CA LEU A 8 19.52 -33.57 8.64
C LEU A 8 18.52 -33.15 7.55
N VAL A 9 17.83 -34.11 6.92
CA VAL A 9 16.80 -33.83 5.90
C VAL A 9 15.55 -33.21 6.51
N VAL A 10 15.12 -33.66 7.70
CA VAL A 10 13.97 -33.08 8.41
C VAL A 10 14.23 -31.64 8.87
N LEU A 11 15.44 -31.35 9.37
CA LEU A 11 15.85 -29.99 9.75
C LEU A 11 15.93 -29.03 8.54
N ALA A 12 16.42 -29.53 7.39
CA ALA A 12 16.49 -28.75 6.16
C ALA A 12 15.09 -28.43 5.59
N LEU A 13 14.16 -29.41 5.61
CA LEU A 13 12.78 -29.21 5.15
C LEU A 13 12.01 -28.25 6.07
N ALA A 14 12.13 -28.38 7.39
CA ALA A 14 11.49 -27.47 8.35
C ALA A 14 11.93 -26.01 8.15
N SER A 15 13.19 -25.78 7.76
CA SER A 15 13.72 -24.45 7.48
C SER A 15 13.11 -23.80 6.23
N LEU A 16 12.64 -24.59 5.26
CA LEU A 16 12.02 -24.10 4.03
C LEU A 16 10.56 -23.64 4.24
N LEU A 17 9.85 -24.30 5.17
CA LEU A 17 8.46 -23.99 5.53
C LEU A 17 8.31 -22.74 6.44
N LEU A 18 9.40 -22.24 7.04
CA LEU A 18 9.37 -21.06 7.91
C LEU A 18 9.67 -19.74 7.18
N THR A 19 9.82 -19.75 5.85
CA THR A 19 10.03 -18.50 5.12
C THR A 19 8.70 -17.71 5.06
N PRO A 20 8.63 -16.50 5.61
CA PRO A 20 7.42 -15.70 5.53
C PRO A 20 7.20 -15.32 4.07
N SER A 21 6.13 -15.84 3.47
CA SER A 21 5.63 -15.41 2.17
C SER A 21 5.25 -13.93 2.27
N THR A 22 6.20 -13.04 1.99
CA THR A 22 5.92 -11.61 1.93
C THR A 22 5.02 -11.36 0.72
N ILE A 23 3.71 -11.34 0.94
CA ILE A 23 2.74 -10.85 -0.03
C ILE A 23 3.20 -9.43 -0.38
N MET A 24 3.64 -9.23 -1.62
CA MET A 24 4.19 -7.97 -2.14
C MET A 24 3.11 -6.89 -2.30
N ALA A 25 2.33 -6.63 -1.26
CA ALA A 25 1.65 -5.36 -1.16
C ALA A 25 2.76 -4.29 -1.15
N GLN A 26 2.70 -3.35 -2.10
CA GLN A 26 3.77 -2.40 -2.37
C GLN A 26 3.98 -1.56 -1.10
N GLN A 27 5.00 -1.91 -0.33
CA GLN A 27 5.27 -1.23 0.93
C GLN A 27 5.86 0.15 0.65
N CYS A 28 5.44 1.13 1.42
CA CYS A 28 5.87 2.52 1.30
C CYS A 28 6.14 3.13 2.68
N GLY A 29 6.68 4.35 2.70
CA GLY A 29 6.88 5.11 3.93
C GLY A 29 7.93 4.49 4.84
N SER A 30 7.83 4.73 6.14
CA SER A 30 8.78 4.28 7.16
C SER A 30 8.99 2.76 7.16
N GLN A 31 7.93 1.99 6.86
CA GLN A 31 7.98 0.52 6.75
C GLN A 31 8.84 0.04 5.57
N ALA A 32 9.02 0.90 4.56
CA ALA A 32 9.79 0.60 3.36
C ALA A 32 10.97 1.56 3.15
N ARG A 33 11.61 2.01 4.24
CA ARG A 33 12.80 2.90 4.20
C ARG A 33 12.54 4.20 3.42
N GLY A 34 11.35 4.77 3.56
CA GLY A 34 10.93 5.99 2.87
C GLY A 34 10.57 5.81 1.40
N ARG A 35 10.39 4.58 0.92
CA ARG A 35 9.96 4.31 -0.45
C ARG A 35 8.62 4.99 -0.74
N LEU A 36 8.53 5.68 -1.88
CA LEU A 36 7.29 6.25 -2.40
C LEU A 36 6.49 5.21 -3.17
N CYS A 37 5.17 5.40 -3.21
CA CYS A 37 4.31 4.59 -4.05
C CYS A 37 4.45 4.94 -5.52
N GLY A 38 4.32 3.94 -6.39
CA GLY A 38 4.21 4.16 -7.83
C GLY A 38 2.94 4.94 -8.20
N ASN A 39 2.91 5.50 -9.41
CA ASN A 39 1.75 6.18 -10.00
C ASN A 39 1.19 7.35 -9.16
N GLY A 40 1.98 7.96 -8.28
CA GLY A 40 1.51 9.07 -7.45
C GLY A 40 0.51 8.68 -6.36
N LEU A 41 0.41 7.38 -6.02
CA LEU A 41 -0.53 6.89 -5.01
C LEU A 41 -0.13 7.34 -3.59
N CYS A 42 -1.10 7.53 -2.71
CA CYS A 42 -0.85 7.86 -1.32
C CYS A 42 -0.25 6.68 -0.58
N CYS A 43 0.66 6.97 0.35
CA CYS A 43 1.16 6.01 1.32
C CYS A 43 0.38 6.13 2.62
N SER A 44 -0.38 5.09 2.98
CA SER A 44 -1.14 5.05 4.24
C SER A 44 -0.24 5.05 5.46
N GLN A 45 -0.80 5.30 6.65
CA GLN A 45 -0.08 5.19 7.92
C GLN A 45 0.55 3.81 8.16
N TRP A 46 0.01 2.78 7.51
CA TRP A 46 0.43 1.38 7.65
C TRP A 46 1.50 0.96 6.63
N GLY A 47 1.91 1.89 5.75
CA GLY A 47 2.93 1.63 4.74
C GLY A 47 2.41 0.89 3.52
N TYR A 48 1.17 1.15 3.12
CA TYR A 48 0.58 0.60 1.90
C TYR A 48 0.18 1.69 0.91
N CYS A 49 0.24 1.37 -0.38
CA CYS A 49 -0.10 2.27 -1.47
C CYS A 49 -1.56 2.17 -1.88
N GLY A 50 -2.23 3.31 -2.06
CA GLY A 50 -3.60 3.38 -2.57
C GLY A 50 -4.08 4.81 -2.82
N SER A 51 -5.29 4.96 -3.37
CA SER A 51 -5.86 6.26 -3.76
C SER A 51 -7.10 6.66 -2.95
N THR A 52 -7.59 5.82 -2.05
CA THR A 52 -8.78 6.13 -1.25
C THR A 52 -8.42 6.91 0.02
N ALA A 53 -9.44 7.45 0.70
CA ALA A 53 -9.26 8.18 1.96
C ALA A 53 -8.53 7.37 3.05
N ALA A 54 -8.61 6.04 3.03
CA ALA A 54 -7.85 5.18 3.96
C ALA A 54 -6.32 5.27 3.76
N TYR A 55 -5.87 5.67 2.56
CA TYR A 55 -4.46 5.83 2.21
C TYR A 55 -4.03 7.29 2.21
N CYS A 56 -4.89 8.19 1.74
CA CYS A 56 -4.62 9.62 1.58
C CYS A 56 -5.03 10.48 2.77
N GLY A 57 -5.80 9.92 3.71
CA GLY A 57 -6.37 10.64 4.84
C GLY A 57 -5.38 10.88 5.99
N ALA A 58 -5.91 10.96 7.20
CA ALA A 58 -5.11 11.17 8.41
C ALA A 58 -4.03 10.07 8.55
N GLY A 59 -2.82 10.48 8.90
CA GLY A 59 -1.68 9.56 9.03
C GLY A 59 -1.02 9.14 7.71
N CYS A 60 -1.45 9.66 6.56
CA CYS A 60 -0.74 9.46 5.31
C CYS A 60 0.73 9.92 5.43
N GLN A 61 1.66 9.06 4.99
CA GLN A 61 3.10 9.27 5.12
C GLN A 61 3.70 10.03 3.93
N SER A 62 3.17 9.85 2.71
CA SER A 62 3.70 10.48 1.50
C SER A 62 2.67 10.49 0.37
N GLN A 63 2.79 11.44 -0.57
CA GLN A 63 1.90 11.58 -1.74
C GLN A 63 0.40 11.76 -1.37
N CYS A 64 0.12 12.31 -0.19
CA CYS A 64 -1.22 12.43 0.40
C CYS A 64 -2.16 13.34 -0.39
N LYS A 65 -1.59 14.26 -1.16
CA LYS A 65 -2.28 15.00 -2.21
C LYS A 65 -2.11 14.19 -3.49
N SER A 66 -2.83 13.07 -3.63
CA SER A 66 -2.83 12.35 -4.90
C SER A 66 -3.35 13.29 -5.98
N THR A 67 -2.44 13.88 -6.75
CA THR A 67 -2.78 14.47 -8.04
C THR A 67 -3.29 13.32 -8.89
N ALA A 68 -4.61 13.26 -9.05
CA ALA A 68 -5.37 12.26 -9.79
C ALA A 68 -5.08 12.29 -11.31
N ALA A 69 -3.82 12.41 -11.71
CA ALA A 69 -3.38 12.67 -13.06
C ALA A 69 -2.35 11.62 -13.51
N SER A 70 -2.72 10.33 -13.43
CA SER A 70 -2.22 9.26 -14.33
C SER A 70 -2.96 7.96 -14.05
N ALA A 71 -4.28 8.00 -14.14
CA ALA A 71 -5.12 6.82 -14.30
C ALA A 71 -6.28 7.16 -15.25
N THR A 72 -5.92 7.53 -16.48
CA THR A 72 -6.72 7.18 -17.66
C THR A 72 -6.34 5.72 -17.93
N ASP A 73 -7.20 4.70 -17.97
CA ASP A 73 -8.59 4.64 -18.40
C ASP A 73 -9.25 3.36 -17.81
N THR A 74 -10.59 3.32 -17.82
CA THR A 74 -11.53 2.25 -17.44
C THR A 74 -12.25 2.40 -16.09
N THR A 75 -13.16 3.40 -16.07
CA THR A 75 -14.62 3.19 -15.95
C THR A 75 -15.17 2.34 -14.79
N THR A 76 -15.82 3.08 -13.86
CA THR A 76 -17.05 2.72 -13.11
C THR A 76 -16.90 2.09 -11.72
N THR A 77 -16.87 2.93 -10.68
CA THR A 77 -18.10 3.37 -9.96
C THR A 77 -17.71 4.29 -8.81
N ALA A 78 -18.43 5.41 -8.72
CA ALA A 78 -18.34 6.42 -7.69
C ALA A 78 -18.33 5.86 -6.26
N ASN A 79 -17.31 6.22 -5.48
CA ASN A 79 -17.54 6.71 -4.12
C ASN A 79 -16.46 7.73 -3.76
N GLN A 80 -16.36 8.76 -4.61
CA GLN A 80 -15.71 10.01 -4.25
C GLN A 80 -16.64 10.66 -3.23
N SER A 81 -16.19 10.60 -1.98
CA SER A 81 -16.72 11.34 -0.85
C SER A 81 -17.08 12.77 -1.29
N THR A 82 -18.29 13.17 -0.97
CA THR A 82 -18.80 14.53 -0.95
C THR A 82 -17.89 15.43 -0.12
N ALA A 83 -16.77 15.85 -0.70
CA ALA A 83 -16.13 17.10 -0.34
C ALA A 83 -17.01 18.20 -0.95
N LYS A 84 -17.93 18.67 -0.12
CA LYS A 84 -18.54 19.99 -0.13
C LYS A 84 -17.73 20.99 -0.98
N SER A 85 -18.13 21.11 -2.24
CA SER A 85 -17.87 22.26 -3.09
C SER A 85 -18.94 23.29 -2.77
N ASP A 86 -18.66 24.22 -1.86
CA ASP A 86 -19.42 25.48 -1.85
C ASP A 86 -18.68 26.52 -2.71
N PRO A 87 -19.39 27.30 -3.55
CA PRO A 87 -18.78 28.14 -4.58
C PRO A 87 -18.38 29.53 -4.05
N ALA A 88 -17.50 30.17 -4.80
CA ALA A 88 -17.19 31.59 -4.65
C ALA A 88 -18.36 32.49 -5.13
N GLY A 89 -18.60 33.60 -4.42
CA GLY A 89 -19.07 34.87 -5.00
C GLY A 89 -20.36 35.50 -4.46
N GLY A 90 -20.32 36.81 -4.19
CA GLY A 90 -21.49 37.70 -4.34
C GLY A 90 -21.79 38.66 -3.18
N ALA A 91 -21.52 39.95 -3.40
CA ALA A 91 -21.90 41.08 -2.55
C ALA A 91 -23.42 41.33 -2.52
N ASN A 92 -23.92 41.84 -1.38
CA ASN A 92 -24.90 42.92 -1.25
C ASN A 92 -24.75 43.55 0.14
#